data_AF-A0A7S2V6J2-F1
#
_entry.id   AF-A0A7S2V6J2-F1
#
_cell.length_a   1.000
_cell.length_b   1.000
_cell.length_c   1.000
_cell.angle_alpha   90.00
_cell.angle_beta   90.00
_cell.angle_gamma   90.00
#
_symmetry.space_group_name_H-M   'P 1'
#
loop_
_entity.id
_entity.type
_entity.pdbx_description
1 polymer ?
#
loop_
_entity_poly.entity_id
_entity_poly.type
_entity_poly.pdbx_seq_one_letter_code
_entity_poly.pdbx_strand_id
1 'polypeptide(L)'
;ADPGSIEAGGGVKVSGQPTEVALLICAAKAGLGDPRLLCPRLREVPFSSDTKTMEVVCDMSGAPSSGDPSLAGFVAQSTQASTQQVVHFVKGTVEGVLARCATYQGPGTGRAEEEAPLLPLTRQERDRTHHQ
;
A
#
# COMPACT_ATOMS: atom_id res chain seq x y z
N ALA A 1 -31.08 9.57 -1.29
CA ALA A 1 -29.76 9.70 -0.64
C ALA A 1 -29.09 8.34 -0.67
N ASP A 2 -27.86 8.26 -1.19
CA ASP A 2 -27.11 7.01 -1.33
C ASP A 2 -26.41 6.70 0.02
N PRO A 3 -26.63 5.52 0.63
CA PRO A 3 -26.17 5.20 1.99
C PRO A 3 -24.64 5.14 2.20
N GLY A 4 -23.82 5.51 1.22
CA GLY A 4 -22.36 5.57 1.33
C GLY A 4 -21.71 6.94 1.06
N SER A 5 -22.49 8.00 0.91
CA SER A 5 -21.96 9.34 0.61
C SER A 5 -21.57 10.08 1.87
N ILE A 6 -20.29 10.43 2.01
CA ILE A 6 -19.77 11.32 3.05
C ILE A 6 -19.43 12.68 2.40
N GLU A 7 -19.88 13.76 3.02
CA GLU A 7 -19.57 15.13 2.59
C GLU A 7 -18.31 15.58 3.32
N ALA A 8 -17.16 15.60 2.64
CA ALA A 8 -15.96 16.24 3.17
C ALA A 8 -16.13 17.76 2.97
N GLY A 9 -16.01 18.54 4.05
CA GLY A 9 -16.22 20.00 4.03
C GLY A 9 -15.48 20.66 2.86
N GLY A 10 -16.24 21.36 1.99
CA GLY A 10 -15.73 21.94 0.75
C GLY A 10 -16.41 21.46 -0.54
N GLY A 11 -17.49 20.67 -0.47
CA GLY A 11 -18.27 20.25 -1.66
C GLY A 11 -17.69 19.06 -2.42
N VAL A 12 -16.76 18.32 -1.83
CA VAL A 12 -16.24 17.08 -2.41
C VAL A 12 -17.09 15.91 -1.92
N LYS A 13 -17.88 15.35 -2.84
CA LYS A 13 -18.64 14.13 -2.59
C LYS A 13 -17.67 12.93 -2.59
N VAL A 14 -17.49 12.32 -1.42
CA VAL A 14 -16.68 11.11 -1.27
C VAL A 14 -17.57 9.91 -0.94
N SER A 15 -17.18 8.73 -1.41
CA SER A 15 -17.91 7.49 -1.20
C SER A 15 -16.96 6.32 -0.98
N GLY A 16 -17.28 5.45 -0.04
CA GLY A 16 -16.45 4.31 0.32
C GLY A 16 -16.50 4.05 1.83
N GLN A 17 -15.76 3.05 2.32
CA GLN A 17 -15.67 2.87 3.76
C GLN A 17 -14.81 4.01 4.38
N PRO A 18 -15.10 4.41 5.64
CA PRO A 18 -14.50 5.60 6.23
C PRO A 18 -12.97 5.59 6.26
N THR A 19 -12.36 4.41 6.46
CA THR A 19 -10.90 4.23 6.52
C THR A 19 -10.22 4.51 5.19
N GLU A 20 -10.78 4.05 4.08
CA GLU A 20 -10.19 4.24 2.74
C GLU A 20 -10.35 5.69 2.30
N VAL A 21 -11.51 6.30 2.61
CA VAL A 21 -11.74 7.70 2.28
C VAL A 21 -10.79 8.61 3.08
N ALA A 22 -10.55 8.31 4.35
CA ALA A 22 -9.58 9.05 5.16
C ALA A 22 -8.17 9.00 4.54
N LEU A 23 -7.71 7.82 4.09
CA LEU A 23 -6.42 7.67 3.41
C LEU A 23 -6.35 8.45 2.10
N LEU A 24 -7.42 8.43 1.27
CA LEU A 24 -7.48 9.20 0.03
C LEU A 24 -7.44 10.71 0.27
N ILE A 25 -8.14 11.21 1.30
CA ILE A 25 -8.11 12.61 1.69
C ILE A 25 -6.71 13.01 2.18
N CYS A 26 -6.06 12.16 2.99
CA CYS A 26 -4.69 12.39 3.45
C CYS A 26 -3.70 12.47 2.29
N ALA A 27 -3.78 11.54 1.33
CA ALA A 27 -2.95 11.55 0.13
C ALA A 27 -3.16 12.83 -0.70
N ALA A 28 -4.42 13.22 -0.93
CA ALA A 28 -4.73 14.46 -1.64
C ALA A 28 -4.20 15.71 -0.91
N LYS A 29 -4.33 15.77 0.42
CA LYS A 29 -3.78 16.86 1.24
C LYS A 29 -2.25 16.89 1.25
N ALA A 30 -1.61 15.74 1.08
CA ALA A 30 -0.17 15.61 0.94
C ALA A 30 0.34 15.92 -0.48
N GLY A 31 -0.55 16.24 -1.43
CA GLY A 31 -0.19 16.51 -2.82
C GLY A 31 0.19 15.27 -3.62
N LEU A 32 -0.15 14.07 -3.13
CA LEU A 32 0.09 12.82 -3.85
C LEU A 32 -0.93 12.65 -4.99
N GLY A 33 -0.44 12.32 -6.18
CA GLY A 33 -1.27 12.02 -7.35
C GLY A 33 -2.01 10.69 -7.23
N ASP A 34 -2.91 10.42 -8.16
CA ASP A 34 -3.61 9.13 -8.23
C ASP A 34 -2.70 8.04 -8.82
N PRO A 35 -2.24 7.06 -8.03
CA PRO A 35 -1.29 6.04 -8.51
C PRO A 35 -1.96 5.00 -9.41
N ARG A 36 -3.30 4.95 -9.49
CA ARG A 36 -4.03 3.89 -10.24
C ARG A 36 -3.74 3.89 -11.73
N LEU A 37 -3.25 5.00 -12.28
CA LEU A 37 -2.78 5.09 -13.67
C LEU A 37 -1.43 4.39 -13.88
N LEU A 38 -0.60 4.31 -12.84
CA LEU A 38 0.73 3.71 -12.87
C LEU A 38 0.71 2.22 -12.50
N CYS A 39 -0.30 1.78 -11.75
CA CYS A 39 -0.48 0.40 -11.31
C CYS A 39 -1.89 -0.14 -11.65
N PRO A 40 -2.16 -0.48 -12.93
CA PRO A 40 -3.46 -1.01 -13.33
C PRO A 40 -3.86 -2.24 -12.52
N ARG A 41 -5.06 -2.19 -11.92
CA ARG A 41 -5.60 -3.30 -11.12
C ARG A 41 -5.97 -4.48 -12.00
N LEU A 42 -5.40 -5.64 -11.71
CA LEU A 42 -5.67 -6.92 -12.35
C LEU A 42 -6.80 -7.69 -11.66
N ARG A 43 -6.76 -7.77 -10.32
CA ARG A 43 -7.81 -8.41 -9.51
C ARG A 43 -7.90 -7.80 -8.11
N GLU A 44 -9.01 -8.07 -7.45
CA GLU A 44 -9.26 -7.69 -6.07
C GLU A 44 -9.82 -8.89 -5.29
N VAL A 45 -9.31 -9.09 -4.08
CA VAL A 45 -9.88 -10.01 -3.10
C VAL A 45 -10.49 -9.16 -2.00
N PRO A 46 -11.83 -9.16 -1.86
CA PRO A 46 -12.49 -8.38 -0.83
C PRO A 46 -12.08 -8.90 0.56
N PHE A 47 -12.33 -8.06 1.57
CA PHE A 47 -12.11 -8.47 2.96
C PHE A 47 -12.88 -9.74 3.29
N SER A 48 -12.19 -10.72 3.89
CA SER A 48 -12.81 -11.90 4.50
C SER A 48 -12.47 -11.96 5.99
N SER A 49 -13.42 -12.43 6.81
CA SER A 49 -13.20 -12.70 8.23
C SER A 49 -12.15 -13.80 8.47
N ASP A 50 -11.95 -14.70 7.51
CA ASP A 50 -10.98 -15.80 7.60
C ASP A 50 -9.54 -15.27 7.52
N THR A 51 -9.27 -14.42 6.53
CA THR A 51 -7.94 -13.86 6.28
C THR A 51 -7.70 -12.53 7.00
N LYS A 52 -8.77 -11.87 7.46
CA LYS A 52 -8.78 -10.53 8.06
C LYS A 52 -8.01 -9.49 7.24
N THR A 53 -7.98 -9.69 5.92
CA THR A 53 -7.24 -8.87 4.98
C THR A 53 -8.04 -8.68 3.69
N MET A 54 -7.75 -7.59 2.99
CA MET A 54 -8.19 -7.26 1.65
C MET A 54 -6.94 -7.08 0.78
N GLU A 55 -7.00 -7.56 -0.46
CA GLU A 55 -5.87 -7.56 -1.38
C GLU A 55 -6.26 -6.99 -2.74
N VAL A 56 -5.41 -6.12 -3.29
CA VAL A 56 -5.49 -5.66 -4.67
C VAL A 56 -4.21 -6.06 -5.38
N VAL A 57 -4.35 -6.68 -6.54
CA VAL A 57 -3.23 -7.10 -7.37
C VAL A 57 -3.15 -6.17 -8.56
N CYS A 58 -1.97 -5.60 -8.78
CA CYS A 58 -1.71 -4.65 -9.84
C CYS A 58 -0.62 -5.14 -10.78
N ASP A 59 -0.75 -4.78 -12.05
CA ASP A 59 0.31 -4.90 -13.04
C ASP A 59 1.27 -3.71 -12.91
N MET A 60 2.56 -3.99 -12.82
CA MET A 60 3.64 -3.01 -12.79
C MET A 60 4.56 -3.12 -14.01
N SER A 61 4.26 -3.99 -14.98
CA SER A 61 5.06 -4.18 -16.19
C SER A 61 5.20 -2.90 -17.04
N GLY A 62 4.25 -1.98 -16.92
CA GLY A 62 4.24 -0.68 -17.60
C GLY A 62 4.62 0.52 -16.73
N ALA A 63 5.07 0.31 -15.48
CA ALA A 63 5.39 1.41 -14.59
C ALA A 63 6.57 2.22 -15.17
N PRO A 64 6.41 3.53 -15.45
CA PRO A 64 7.50 4.34 -15.95
C PRO A 64 8.61 4.41 -14.88
N SER A 65 9.83 4.12 -15.28
CA SER A 65 11.04 4.17 -14.45
C SER A 65 11.39 5.55 -13.88
N SER A 66 10.53 6.56 -14.04
CA SER A 66 10.86 7.98 -13.84
C SER A 66 9.74 8.87 -13.29
N GLY A 67 8.61 8.34 -12.82
CA GLY A 67 7.45 9.16 -12.42
C GLY A 67 7.32 9.48 -10.93
N ASP A 68 7.52 8.48 -10.07
CA ASP A 68 7.37 8.63 -8.62
C ASP A 68 8.42 7.77 -7.90
N PRO A 69 9.42 8.39 -7.23
CA PRO A 69 10.51 7.66 -6.57
C PRO A 69 10.00 6.72 -5.47
N SER A 70 8.83 6.99 -4.88
CA SER A 70 8.27 6.18 -3.80
C SER A 70 7.77 4.81 -4.30
N LEU A 71 7.18 4.77 -5.50
CA LEU A 71 6.72 3.52 -6.12
C LEU A 71 7.86 2.79 -6.83
N ALA A 72 8.78 3.54 -7.44
CA ALA A 72 9.93 2.99 -8.17
C ALA A 72 10.87 2.18 -7.26
N GLY A 73 11.15 2.64 -6.04
CA GLY A 73 11.95 1.88 -5.06
C GLY A 73 11.28 0.55 -4.69
N PHE A 74 9.99 0.60 -4.34
CA PHE A 74 9.23 -0.60 -3.98
C PHE A 74 9.21 -1.65 -5.11
N VAL A 75 9.08 -1.21 -6.36
CA VAL A 75 9.14 -2.08 -7.54
C VAL A 75 10.54 -2.63 -7.75
N ALA A 76 11.58 -1.78 -7.67
CA ALA A 76 12.96 -2.18 -7.89
C ALA A 76 13.40 -3.29 -6.92
N GLN A 77 13.02 -3.20 -5.65
CA GLN A 77 13.36 -4.21 -4.63
C GLN A 77 12.64 -5.56 -4.82
N SER A 78 11.48 -5.57 -5.48
CA SER A 78 10.68 -6.80 -5.69
C SER A 78 11.06 -7.54 -6.98
N THR A 79 11.89 -6.95 -7.84
CA THR A 79 12.23 -7.52 -9.16
C THR A 79 13.31 -8.60 -9.10
N GLN A 80 12.91 -9.85 -8.89
CA GLN A 80 13.67 -11.00 -9.40
C GLN A 80 13.13 -11.38 -10.77
N ALA A 81 13.87 -11.05 -11.84
CA ALA A 81 13.91 -11.63 -13.20
C ALA A 81 12.65 -12.32 -13.79
N SER A 82 11.44 -11.87 -13.43
CA SER A 82 10.17 -12.40 -13.91
C SER A 82 9.59 -11.47 -14.98
N THR A 83 9.06 -12.07 -16.05
CA THR A 83 8.41 -11.38 -17.17
C THR A 83 7.04 -10.78 -16.80
N GLN A 84 6.50 -11.09 -15.62
CA GLN A 84 5.34 -10.42 -15.03
C GLN A 84 5.75 -9.72 -13.73
N GLN A 85 5.70 -8.39 -13.74
CA GLN A 85 5.87 -7.57 -12.55
C GLN A 85 4.49 -7.34 -11.93
N VAL A 86 4.11 -8.20 -11.00
CA VAL A 86 2.82 -8.09 -10.31
C VAL A 86 3.08 -7.68 -8.87
N VAL A 87 2.36 -6.67 -8.39
CA VAL A 87 2.43 -6.20 -7.00
C VAL A 87 1.11 -6.46 -6.29
N HIS A 88 1.19 -6.97 -5.07
CA HIS A 88 0.06 -7.20 -4.19
C HIS A 88 0.02 -6.12 -3.10
N PHE A 89 -0.98 -5.25 -3.15
CA PHE A 89 -1.28 -4.31 -2.08
C PHE A 89 -2.25 -4.95 -1.10
N VAL A 90 -1.86 -5.07 0.17
CA VAL A 90 -2.65 -5.74 1.20
C VAL A 90 -2.91 -4.80 2.36
N LYS A 91 -4.17 -4.72 2.81
CA LYS A 91 -4.56 -4.06 4.07
C LYS A 91 -5.38 -5.00 4.94
N GLY A 92 -5.35 -4.84 6.25
CA GLY A 92 -6.10 -5.70 7.17
C GLY A 92 -5.71 -5.45 8.62
N THR A 93 -6.01 -6.41 9.50
CA THR A 93 -5.48 -6.35 10.87
C THR A 93 -3.97 -6.52 10.87
N VAL A 94 -3.30 -5.98 11.88
CA VAL A 94 -1.84 -6.08 12.04
C VAL A 94 -1.42 -7.56 12.03
N GLU A 95 -2.13 -8.41 12.77
CA GLU A 95 -1.88 -9.86 12.84
C GLU A 95 -2.01 -10.52 11.46
N GLY A 96 -3.06 -10.17 10.70
CA GLY A 96 -3.35 -10.78 9.40
C GLY A 96 -2.31 -10.41 8.34
N VAL A 97 -1.81 -9.19 8.38
CA VAL A 97 -0.73 -8.74 7.49
C VAL A 97 0.61 -9.34 7.91
N LEU A 98 1.00 -9.24 9.18
CA LEU A 98 2.29 -9.77 9.67
C LEU A 98 2.41 -11.29 9.54
N ALA A 99 1.30 -12.03 9.56
CA ALA A 99 1.28 -13.46 9.28
C ALA A 99 1.78 -13.81 7.86
N ARG A 100 1.70 -12.87 6.91
CA ARG A 100 2.12 -13.03 5.51
C ARG A 100 3.49 -12.43 5.19
N CYS A 101 4.09 -11.69 6.12
CA CYS A 101 5.36 -10.99 5.90
C CYS A 101 6.56 -11.79 6.42
N ALA A 102 7.60 -11.87 5.59
CA ALA A 102 8.91 -12.42 5.98
C ALA A 102 9.97 -11.33 6.19
N THR A 103 9.78 -10.17 5.56
CA THR A 103 10.67 -9.01 5.61
C THR A 103 9.86 -7.73 5.88
N TYR A 104 10.54 -6.67 6.27
CA TYR A 104 9.98 -5.33 6.40
C TYR A 104 10.99 -4.30 5.93
N GLN A 105 10.50 -3.12 5.57
CA GLN A 105 11.35 -1.98 5.23
C GLN A 105 11.80 -1.30 6.53
N GLY A 106 13.11 -1.27 6.76
CA GLY A 106 13.72 -0.66 7.95
C GLY A 106 13.57 0.86 7.98
N PRO A 107 14.07 1.53 9.04
CA PRO A 107 14.13 2.98 9.05
C PRO A 107 15.07 3.48 7.94
N GLY A 108 14.58 4.41 7.11
CA GLY A 108 15.45 5.13 6.17
C GLY A 108 16.46 5.97 6.95
N THR A 109 17.67 6.13 6.41
CA THR A 109 18.76 6.88 7.07
C THR A 109 18.56 8.40 7.07
N GLY A 110 17.37 8.88 6.68
CA GLY A 110 17.01 10.30 6.64
C GLY A 110 17.59 11.06 5.44
N ARG A 111 18.30 10.38 4.54
CA ARG A 111 18.77 10.94 3.26
C ARG A 111 17.69 10.67 2.21
N ALA A 112 17.20 11.74 1.57
CA ALA A 112 16.06 11.72 0.65
C ALA A 112 16.19 10.75 -0.54
N GLU A 113 17.39 10.22 -0.78
CA GLU A 113 17.74 9.38 -1.93
C GLU A 113 18.18 7.96 -1.51
N GLU A 114 18.28 7.67 -0.20
CA GLU A 114 18.73 6.37 0.29
C GLU A 114 17.52 5.50 0.65
N GLU A 115 17.23 4.53 -0.20
CA GLU A 115 16.13 3.61 -0.01
C GLU A 115 16.34 2.78 1.26
N ALA A 116 15.32 2.73 2.10
CA ALA A 116 15.39 1.98 3.35
C ALA A 116 15.59 0.48 3.09
N PRO A 117 16.50 -0.18 3.84
CA PRO A 117 16.86 -1.57 3.58
C PRO A 117 15.71 -2.53 3.91
N LEU A 118 15.58 -3.60 3.12
CA LEU A 118 14.75 -4.74 3.48
C LEU A 118 15.44 -5.59 4.54
N LEU A 119 14.79 -5.71 5.70
CA LEU A 119 15.28 -6.45 6.85
C LEU A 119 14.38 -7.66 7.14
N PRO A 120 14.92 -8.75 7.70
CA PRO A 120 14.11 -9.90 8.09
C PRO A 120 13.16 -9.52 9.23
N LEU A 121 11.89 -9.92 9.10
CA LEU A 121 10.87 -9.71 10.14
C LEU A 121 11.02 -10.78 11.23
N THR A 122 11.94 -10.56 12.16
CA THR A 122 12.20 -11.47 13.29
C THR A 122 11.04 -11.46 14.30
N ARG A 123 11.03 -12.43 15.22
CA ARG A 123 10.05 -12.47 16.31
C ARG A 123 10.07 -11.18 17.16
N GLN A 124 11.27 -10.69 17.48
CA GLN A 124 11.45 -9.45 18.25
C GLN A 124 10.81 -8.26 17.52
N GLU A 125 11.00 -8.14 16.21
CA GLU A 125 10.42 -7.06 15.41
C GLU A 125 8.89 -7.19 15.31
N ARG A 126 8.37 -8.42 15.16
CA ARG A 126 6.94 -8.69 15.19
C ARG A 126 6.31 -8.26 16.52
N ASP A 127 6.95 -8.60 17.64
CA ASP A 127 6.46 -8.25 18.97
C ASP A 127 6.42 -6.73 19.16
N ARG A 128 7.41 -5.98 18.64
CA ARG A 128 7.40 -4.50 18.69
C ARG A 128 6.21 -3.88 17.97
N THR A 129 5.74 -4.48 16.87
CA THR A 129 4.60 -3.96 16.10
C THR A 129 3.25 -4.19 16.79
N HIS A 130 3.12 -5.21 17.64
CA HIS A 130 1.88 -5.48 18.38
C HIS A 130 1.63 -4.52 19.57
N HIS A 131 2.65 -3.80 20.03
CA HIS A 131 2.58 -2.95 21.24
C HIS A 131 2.41 -1.45 20.94
N GLN A 132 2.12 -1.06 19.70
CA GLN A 132 1.87 0.34 19.30
C GLN A 132 0.39 0.65 19.13
#